data_AF-A0A3P3Z352-F1
#
_entry.id   AF-A0A3P3Z352-F1
#
_cell.length_a   1.000
_cell.length_b   1.000
_cell.length_c   1.000
_cell.angle_alpha   90.00
_cell.angle_beta   90.00
_cell.angle_gamma   90.00
#
_symmetry.space_group_name_H-M   'P 1'
#
loop_
_entity.id
_entity.type
_entity.pdbx_description
1 polymer ?
#
loop_
_entity_poly.entity_id
_entity_poly.type
_entity_poly.pdbx_seq_one_letter_code
_entity_poly.pdbx_strand_id
1 'polypeptide(L)'
;MEKKGYPIPFVGRNELLEEVQPVLRDTYKIYSRGRFGAWRYEVANQDHSMMQGVEAVGHIFHGTDEVTVNTPEKVNTRYGEARCTLLLTPS
;
A
#
# COMPACT_ATOMS: atom_id res chain seq x y z
N MET A 1 8.03 -19.69 -14.58
CA MET A 1 9.15 -19.36 -13.69
C MET A 1 8.82 -18.06 -13.00
N GLU A 2 8.36 -18.13 -11.76
CA GLU A 2 8.03 -16.95 -10.97
C GLU A 2 9.33 -16.32 -10.47
N LYS A 3 9.69 -15.14 -11.00
CA LYS A 3 11.01 -14.51 -10.77
C LYS A 3 11.14 -13.81 -9.40
N LYS A 4 10.05 -13.61 -8.64
CA LYS A 4 10.06 -12.83 -7.40
C LYS A 4 9.09 -13.40 -6.36
N GLY A 5 9.62 -13.97 -5.26
CA GLY A 5 8.80 -14.48 -4.14
C GLY A 5 8.68 -13.51 -2.96
N TYR A 6 9.78 -12.85 -2.58
CA TYR A 6 9.83 -11.96 -1.42
C TYR A 6 10.47 -10.60 -1.73
N PRO A 7 9.83 -9.48 -1.36
CA PRO A 7 10.49 -8.17 -1.34
C PRO A 7 11.42 -8.11 -0.12
N ILE A 8 12.71 -8.35 -0.32
CA ILE A 8 13.66 -8.44 0.80
C ILE A 8 13.74 -7.08 1.51
N PRO A 9 13.61 -7.02 2.86
CA PRO A 9 13.79 -5.80 3.64
C PRO A 9 15.29 -5.51 3.86
N PHE A 10 15.99 -5.13 2.80
CA PHE A 10 17.43 -4.89 2.83
C PHE A 10 17.79 -3.52 3.42
N VAL A 11 19.04 -3.36 3.87
CA VAL A 11 19.58 -2.08 4.37
C VAL A 11 19.63 -1.05 3.24
N GLY A 12 19.08 0.15 3.43
CA GLY A 12 18.98 1.16 2.37
C GLY A 12 17.66 1.11 1.58
N ARG A 13 16.77 0.16 1.90
CA ARG A 13 15.48 0.01 1.19
C ARG A 13 14.61 1.25 1.33
N ASN A 14 14.46 1.79 2.55
CA ASN A 14 13.53 2.88 2.80
C ASN A 14 13.99 4.16 2.10
N GLU A 15 15.29 4.43 2.18
CA GLU A 15 15.95 5.56 1.54
C GLU A 15 15.72 5.52 0.02
N LEU A 16 15.91 4.35 -0.61
CA LEU A 16 15.63 4.19 -2.04
C LEU A 16 14.15 4.39 -2.39
N LEU A 17 13.24 3.87 -1.55
CA LEU A 17 11.81 4.02 -1.78
C LEU A 17 11.33 5.47 -1.58
N GLU A 18 11.93 6.20 -0.64
CA GLU A 18 11.67 7.63 -0.41
C GLU A 18 12.12 8.50 -1.58
N GLU A 19 13.13 8.09 -2.34
CA GLU A 19 13.54 8.76 -3.58
C GLU A 19 12.62 8.41 -4.76
N VAL A 20 12.29 7.12 -4.94
CA VAL A 20 11.61 6.63 -6.15
C VAL A 20 10.10 6.86 -6.10
N GLN A 21 9.45 6.60 -4.96
CA GLN A 21 7.99 6.62 -4.87
C GLN A 21 7.39 8.01 -5.11
N PRO A 22 7.95 9.12 -4.56
CA PRO A 22 7.45 10.46 -4.86
C PRO A 22 7.64 10.84 -6.33
N VAL A 23 8.75 10.46 -6.96
CA VAL A 23 8.97 10.74 -8.40
C VAL A 23 7.87 10.08 -9.24
N LEU A 24 7.58 8.80 -9.00
CA LEU A 24 6.50 8.08 -9.69
C LEU A 24 5.14 8.73 -9.47
N ARG A 25 4.80 9.04 -8.20
CA ARG A 25 3.50 9.60 -7.84
C ARG A 25 3.33 11.04 -8.33
N ASP A 26 4.27 11.91 -8.02
CA ASP A 26 4.09 13.35 -8.14
C ASP A 26 4.36 13.83 -9.57
N THR A 27 5.34 13.23 -10.25
CA THR A 27 5.72 13.57 -11.63
C THR A 27 4.86 12.82 -12.64
N TYR A 28 4.71 11.49 -12.47
CA TYR A 28 4.08 10.64 -13.48
C TYR A 28 2.65 10.20 -13.14
N LYS A 29 2.14 10.55 -11.95
CA LYS A 29 0.82 10.12 -11.46
C LYS A 29 0.70 8.59 -11.38
N ILE A 30 1.82 7.92 -11.09
CA ILE A 30 1.93 6.46 -10.94
C ILE A 30 1.98 6.10 -9.46
N TYR A 31 0.97 5.38 -8.98
CA TYR A 31 0.92 4.84 -7.62
C TYR A 31 1.42 3.39 -7.60
N SER A 32 2.72 3.20 -7.41
CA SER A 32 3.30 1.86 -7.29
C SER A 32 3.03 1.26 -5.91
N ARG A 33 2.10 0.29 -5.84
CA ARG A 33 1.59 -0.33 -4.60
C ARG A 33 1.56 -1.85 -4.66
N GLY A 34 1.30 -2.48 -3.52
CA GLY A 34 1.27 -3.93 -3.33
C GLY A 34 2.64 -4.53 -3.01
N ARG A 35 2.69 -5.87 -2.90
CA ARG A 35 3.87 -6.64 -2.46
C ARG A 35 5.20 -6.22 -3.10
N PHE A 36 5.22 -6.05 -4.43
CA PHE A 36 6.44 -5.65 -5.16
C PHE A 36 6.40 -4.22 -5.70
N GLY A 37 5.24 -3.57 -5.68
CA GLY A 37 5.14 -2.15 -6.08
C GLY A 37 5.61 -1.23 -4.97
N ALA A 38 5.20 -1.48 -3.73
CA ALA A 38 5.67 -0.75 -2.55
C ALA A 38 6.96 -1.34 -1.96
N TRP A 39 7.25 -2.63 -2.22
CA TRP A 39 8.42 -3.35 -1.71
C TRP A 39 8.55 -3.39 -0.17
N ARG A 40 7.47 -3.14 0.56
CA ARG A 40 7.43 -3.22 2.03
C ARG A 40 6.86 -4.56 2.47
N TYR A 41 7.74 -5.52 2.80
CA TYR A 41 7.35 -6.88 3.20
C TYR A 41 6.38 -6.90 4.39
N GLU A 42 6.61 -6.01 5.37
CA GLU A 42 5.82 -5.83 6.58
C GLU A 42 4.34 -5.45 6.32
N VAL A 43 4.01 -5.04 5.09
CA VAL A 43 2.66 -4.74 4.61
C VAL A 43 2.41 -5.35 3.22
N ALA A 44 2.87 -6.57 3.00
CA ALA A 44 2.82 -7.24 1.69
C ALA A 44 1.92 -8.50 1.62
N ASN A 45 1.14 -8.76 2.66
CA ASN A 45 0.14 -9.83 2.67
C ASN A 45 -1.08 -9.47 1.80
N GLN A 46 -2.02 -10.40 1.65
CA GLN A 46 -3.17 -10.24 0.77
C GLN A 46 -4.07 -9.06 1.18
N ASP A 47 -4.41 -9.01 2.46
CA ASP A 47 -5.15 -7.92 3.12
C ASP A 47 -4.44 -6.57 2.96
N HIS A 48 -3.14 -6.52 3.24
CA HIS A 48 -2.36 -5.30 3.06
C HIS A 48 -2.33 -4.83 1.60
N SER A 49 -2.09 -5.76 0.67
CA SER A 49 -2.03 -5.44 -0.75
C SER A 49 -3.38 -4.94 -1.28
N MET A 50 -4.48 -5.52 -0.78
CA MET A 50 -5.82 -5.05 -1.07
C MET A 50 -6.04 -3.63 -0.54
N MET A 51 -5.72 -3.39 0.74
CA MET A 51 -5.93 -2.09 1.38
C MET A 51 -5.05 -0.99 0.78
N GLN A 52 -3.81 -1.29 0.36
CA GLN A 52 -3.00 -0.31 -0.38
C GLN A 52 -3.67 0.14 -1.68
N GLY A 53 -4.38 -0.74 -2.38
CA GLY A 53 -5.16 -0.38 -3.57
C GLY A 53 -6.35 0.52 -3.24
N VAL A 54 -7.11 0.15 -2.21
CA VAL A 54 -8.27 0.94 -1.72
C VAL A 54 -7.82 2.34 -1.29
N GLU A 55 -6.76 2.42 -0.50
CA GLU A 55 -6.20 3.68 -0.01
C GLU A 55 -5.62 4.53 -1.13
N ALA A 56 -4.92 3.95 -2.11
CA ALA A 56 -4.41 4.69 -3.27
C ALA A 56 -5.54 5.33 -4.08
N VAL A 57 -6.63 4.59 -4.33
CA VAL A 57 -7.83 5.14 -4.99
C VAL A 57 -8.44 6.25 -4.15
N GLY A 58 -8.59 6.05 -2.83
CA GLY A 58 -9.04 7.08 -1.90
C GLY A 58 -8.18 8.35 -1.95
N HIS A 59 -6.86 8.19 -2.00
CA HIS A 59 -5.92 9.30 -2.10
C HIS A 59 -6.08 10.07 -3.41
N ILE A 60 -6.22 9.35 -4.54
CA ILE A 60 -6.41 9.96 -5.87
C ILE A 60 -7.68 10.81 -5.93
N PHE A 61 -8.80 10.32 -5.39
CA PHE A 61 -10.10 11.01 -5.50
C PHE A 61 -10.40 11.99 -4.36
N HIS A 62 -9.86 11.74 -3.17
CA HIS A 62 -10.27 12.43 -1.95
C HIS A 62 -9.10 12.98 -1.12
N GLY A 63 -7.85 12.72 -1.52
CA GLY A 63 -6.66 13.16 -0.78
C GLY A 63 -6.51 12.48 0.58
N THR A 64 -7.15 11.34 0.81
CA THR A 64 -7.03 10.58 2.07
C THR A 64 -5.64 9.98 2.22
N ASP A 65 -5.19 9.78 3.46
CA ASP A 65 -3.89 9.18 3.73
C ASP A 65 -3.80 7.69 3.32
N GLU A 66 -2.64 7.29 2.80
CA GLU A 66 -2.32 5.89 2.52
C GLU A 66 -1.63 5.23 3.73
N VAL A 67 -2.41 4.93 4.77
CA VAL A 67 -1.94 4.47 6.08
C VAL A 67 -1.22 3.12 6.01
N THR A 68 -1.71 2.18 5.19
CA THR A 68 -1.12 0.83 5.04
C THR A 68 0.28 0.90 4.45
N VAL A 69 0.51 1.71 3.41
CA VAL A 69 1.84 1.80 2.81
C VAL A 69 2.80 2.64 3.63
N ASN A 70 2.33 3.67 4.36
CA ASN A 70 3.19 4.64 5.05
C ASN A 70 3.48 4.28 6.52
N THR A 71 2.53 3.66 7.23
CA THR A 71 2.63 3.37 8.68
C THR A 71 2.38 1.89 9.04
N PRO A 72 3.30 0.97 8.66
CA PRO A 72 3.19 -0.47 8.95
C PRO A 72 2.93 -0.83 10.41
N GLU A 73 3.55 -0.12 11.34
CA GLU A 73 3.42 -0.32 12.79
C GLU A 73 1.99 -0.08 13.30
N LYS A 74 1.27 0.85 12.67
CA LYS A 74 -0.11 1.19 13.03
C LYS A 74 -1.10 0.16 12.48
N VAL A 75 -0.92 -0.25 11.22
CA VAL A 75 -1.86 -1.20 10.58
C VAL A 75 -1.71 -2.62 11.11
N ASN A 76 -0.50 -3.04 11.50
CA ASN A 76 -0.28 -4.39 12.04
C ASN A 76 -0.77 -4.56 13.49
N THR A 77 -1.12 -3.48 14.19
CA THR A 77 -1.53 -3.52 15.62
C THR A 77 -3.01 -3.25 15.85
N ARG A 78 -3.76 -2.88 14.80
CA ARG A 78 -5.18 -2.51 14.90
C ARG A 78 -5.98 -3.14 13.78
N TYR A 79 -7.21 -3.54 14.08
CA TYR A 79 -8.16 -3.93 13.04
C TYR A 79 -8.63 -2.68 12.28
N GLY A 80 -8.62 -2.77 10.94
CA GLY A 80 -9.22 -1.73 10.10
C GLY A 80 -10.73 -1.68 10.30
N GLU A 81 -11.28 -0.48 10.51
CA GLU A 81 -12.73 -0.27 10.64
C GLU A 81 -13.43 -0.03 9.29
N ALA A 82 -12.65 0.05 8.21
CA ALA A 82 -13.17 0.29 6.87
C ALA A 82 -14.14 -0.83 6.45
N ARG A 83 -15.38 -0.44 6.13
CA ARG A 83 -16.42 -1.37 5.68
C ARG A 83 -16.61 -1.28 4.17
N CYS A 84 -16.64 -2.44 3.51
CA CYS A 84 -17.05 -2.52 2.11
C CYS A 84 -18.56 -2.29 2.03
N THR A 85 -18.96 -1.11 1.53
CA THR A 85 -20.38 -0.72 1.43
C THR A 85 -21.16 -1.56 0.45
N LEU A 86 -20.51 -2.23 -0.50
CA LEU A 86 -21.14 -3.17 -1.44
C LEU A 86 -21.69 -4.42 -0.76
N LEU A 87 -21.24 -4.73 0.47
CA LEU A 87 -21.80 -5.81 1.29
C LEU A 87 -23.00 -5.36 2.12
N LEU A 88 -23.31 -4.07 2.12
CA LEU A 88 -24.46 -3.47 2.78
C LEU A 88 -25.61 -3.29 1.78
N THR A 89 -26.02 -4.36 1.09
CA THR A 89 -27.27 -4.34 0.33
C THR A 89 -28.44 -4.37 1.30
N PRO A 90 -29.41 -3.44 1.22
CA PRO A 90 -30.64 -3.55 2.00
C PRO A 90 -31.41 -4.79 1.52
N SER A 91 -31.82 -5.62 2.48
CA SER A 91 -32.76 -6.73 2.27
C SER A 91 -34.12 -6.24 1.82
#